data_AF-A0A6B2DKD8-F1
#
_entry.id   AF-A0A6B2DKD8-F1
#
_cell.length_a   1.000
_cell.length_b   1.000
_cell.length_c   1.000
_cell.angle_alpha   90.00
_cell.angle_beta   90.00
_cell.angle_gamma   90.00
#
_symmetry.space_group_name_H-M   'P 1'
#
loop_
_entity.id
_entity.type
_entity.pdbx_description
1 polymer ?
#
loop_
_entity_poly.entity_id
_entity_poly.type
_entity_poly.pdbx_seq_one_letter_code
_entity_poly.pdbx_strand_id
1 'polypeptide(L)' 'EAHVLRSLGDLHTDAGELADGQRCLTRSLALFDQIGHRHAAAYTHRSLAEARRRAGDPAGARRHLRAAMGVFRELHDRR' A
#
# COMPACT_ATOMS: atom_id res chain seq x y z
N GLU A 1 11.01 -3.65 -10.13
CA GLU A 1 10.45 -4.69 -9.24
C GLU A 1 9.31 -4.18 -8.35
N ALA A 2 9.53 -3.16 -7.49
CA ALA A 2 8.52 -2.67 -6.54
C ALA A 2 7.18 -2.27 -7.19
N HIS A 3 7.20 -1.51 -8.29
CA HIS A 3 5.96 -1.12 -9.00
C HIS A 3 5.19 -2.32 -9.55
N VAL A 4 5.89 -3.33 -10.07
CA VAL A 4 5.28 -4.55 -10.61
C VAL A 4 4.61 -5.34 -9.49
N LEU A 5 5.29 -5.48 -8.34
CA LEU A 5 4.72 -6.12 -7.15
C LEU A 5 3.49 -5.38 -6.64
N ARG A 6 3.46 -4.04 -6.69
CA ARG A 6 2.26 -3.28 -6.32
C ARG A 6 1.10 -3.61 -7.25
N SER A 7 1.33 -3.54 -8.57
CA SER A 7 0.30 -3.84 -9.56
C SER A 7 -0.21 -5.28 -9.46
N LEU A 8 0.67 -6.26 -9.24
CA LEU A 8 0.26 -7.65 -8.98
C LEU A 8 -0.57 -7.77 -7.70
N GLY A 9 -0.17 -7.06 -6.65
CA GLY A 9 -0.91 -7.04 -5.40
C GLY A 9 -2.31 -6.42 -5.52
N ASP A 10 -2.44 -5.37 -6.33
CA ASP A 10 -3.72 -4.76 -6.69
C ASP A 10 -4.59 -5.76 -7.48
N LEU A 11 -4.02 -6.44 -8.48
CA LEU A 11 -4.74 -7.46 -9.27
C LEU A 11 -5.24 -8.64 -8.42
N HIS A 12 -4.40 -9.20 -7.54
CA HIS A 12 -4.81 -10.24 -6.61
C HIS A 12 -5.93 -9.76 -5.67
N THR A 13 -5.85 -8.50 -5.22
CA THR A 13 -6.89 -7.90 -4.38
C THR A 13 -8.22 -7.77 -5.13
N ASP A 14 -8.18 -7.43 -6.42
CA ASP A 14 -9.33 -7.38 -7.32
C ASP A 14 -9.90 -8.76 -7.66
N ALA A 15 -9.06 -9.78 -7.72
CA ALA A 15 -9.48 -11.17 -7.85
C ALA A 15 -10.06 -11.79 -6.56
N GLY A 16 -9.98 -11.09 -5.42
CA GLY A 16 -10.37 -11.63 -4.11
C GLY A 16 -9.30 -12.54 -3.47
N GLU A 17 -8.12 -12.63 -4.07
CA GLU A 17 -6.95 -13.37 -3.59
C GLU A 17 -6.19 -12.51 -2.56
N LEU A 18 -6.87 -12.16 -1.47
CA LEU A 18 -6.43 -11.09 -0.57
C LEU A 18 -5.10 -11.38 0.14
N ALA A 19 -4.82 -12.65 0.44
CA ALA A 19 -3.56 -13.04 1.07
C ALA A 19 -2.35 -12.82 0.12
N ASP A 20 -2.50 -13.21 -1.15
CA ASP A 20 -1.49 -12.96 -2.18
C ASP A 20 -1.33 -11.48 -2.47
N GLY A 21 -2.46 -10.75 -2.57
CA GLY A 21 -2.47 -9.30 -2.67
C GLY A 21 -1.64 -8.64 -1.58
N GLN A 22 -1.90 -8.99 -0.32
CA GLN A 22 -1.17 -8.47 0.83
C GLN A 22 0.33 -8.82 0.81
N ARG A 23 0.70 -10.04 0.40
CA ARG A 23 2.11 -10.44 0.26
C ARG A 23 2.84 -9.57 -0.76
N CYS A 24 2.29 -9.44 -1.97
CA CYS A 24 2.87 -8.65 -3.05
C CYS A 24 3.00 -7.17 -2.66
N LEU A 25 1.94 -6.59 -2.08
CA LEU A 25 1.95 -5.20 -1.62
C LEU A 25 2.94 -4.96 -0.47
N THR A 26 3.08 -5.89 0.48
CA THR A 26 4.04 -5.76 1.58
C THR A 26 5.48 -5.77 1.08
N ARG A 27 5.81 -6.65 0.12
CA ARG A 27 7.14 -6.67 -0.50
C ARG A 27 7.40 -5.41 -1.32
N SER A 28 6.40 -4.91 -2.05
CA SER A 28 6.48 -3.64 -2.77
C SER A 28 6.78 -2.47 -1.83
N LEU A 29 6.08 -2.40 -0.69
CA LEU A 29 6.27 -1.36 0.32
C LEU A 29 7.70 -1.39 0.88
N ALA A 30 8.20 -2.57 1.27
CA ALA A 30 9.55 -2.71 1.78
C ALA A 30 10.61 -2.21 0.78
N LEU A 31 10.44 -2.51 -0.51
CA LEU A 31 11.34 -2.01 -1.54
C LEU A 31 11.26 -0.49 -1.71
N PHE A 32 10.07 0.10 -1.67
CA PHE A 32 9.92 1.56 -1.75
C PHE A 32 10.51 2.28 -0.54
N ASP A 33 10.38 1.71 0.65
CA ASP A 33 10.99 2.24 1.86
C ASP A 33 12.52 2.17 1.80
N GLN A 34 13.08 1.04 1.33
CA GLN A 34 14.53 0.87 1.15
C GLN A 34 15.15 1.93 0.21
N ILE A 35 14.47 2.28 -0.87
CA ILE A 35 14.96 3.27 -1.84
C ILE A 35 14.52 4.70 -1.52
N GLY A 36 13.80 4.92 -0.41
CA GLY A 36 13.32 6.24 0.00
C GLY A 36 12.23 6.84 -0.91
N HIS A 37 11.55 6.03 -1.73
CA HIS A 37 10.52 6.52 -2.65
C HIS A 37 9.17 6.71 -1.94
N ARG A 38 9.10 7.72 -1.07
CA ARG A 38 7.97 7.98 -0.15
C ARG A 38 6.60 8.05 -0.84
N HIS A 39 6.51 8.70 -2.00
CA HIS A 39 5.24 8.82 -2.73
C HIS A 39 4.68 7.46 -3.18
N ALA A 40 5.54 6.55 -3.64
CA ALA A 40 5.13 5.22 -4.06
C ALA A 40 4.83 4.30 -2.86
N ALA A 41 5.55 4.46 -1.74
CA ALA A 41 5.21 3.83 -0.47
C ALA A 41 3.80 4.24 0.00
N ALA A 42 3.44 5.52 -0.10
CA ALA A 42 2.11 6.02 0.26
C ALA A 42 0.98 5.40 -0.59
N TYR A 43 1.18 5.26 -1.90
CA TYR A 43 0.22 4.54 -2.74
C TYR A 43 0.12 3.07 -2.38
N THR A 44 1.23 2.42 -2.05
CA THR A 44 1.25 1.01 -1.64
C THR A 44 0.52 0.81 -0.31
N HIS A 45 0.65 1.76 0.62
CA HIS A 45 -0.19 1.80 1.84
C HIS A 45 -1.68 1.92 1.50
N ARG A 46 -2.08 2.75 0.54
CA ARG A 46 -3.48 2.83 0.11
C ARG A 46 -4.00 1.50 -0.43
N SER A 47 -3.20 0.81 -1.26
CA SER A 47 -3.53 -0.52 -1.77
C SER A 47 -3.65 -1.56 -0.65
N LEU A 48 -2.74 -1.56 0.33
CA LEU A 48 -2.82 -2.45 1.50
C LEU A 48 -4.07 -2.20 2.33
N ALA A 49 -4.50 -0.94 2.43
CA ALA A 49 -5.73 -0.61 3.12
C ALA A 49 -6.96 -1.20 2.42
N GLU A 50 -7.01 -1.14 1.09
CA GLU A 50 -8.10 -1.72 0.32
C GLU A 50 -8.11 -3.26 0.46
N ALA A 51 -6.95 -3.90 0.33
CA ALA A 51 -6.83 -5.35 0.52
C ALA A 51 -7.30 -5.80 1.90
N ARG A 52 -6.93 -5.07 2.97
CA ARG A 52 -7.39 -5.37 4.34
C ARG A 52 -8.88 -5.10 4.54
N ARG A 53 -9.41 -4.03 3.95
CA ARG A 53 -10.85 -3.73 4.01
C ARG A 53 -11.66 -4.86 3.38
N ARG A 54 -11.25 -5.37 2.22
CA ARG A 54 -11.89 -6.52 1.57
C ARG A 54 -11.73 -7.80 2.38
N ALA A 55 -10.66 -7.93 3.17
CA ALA A 55 -10.42 -9.09 4.04
C ALA A 55 -11.21 -9.04 5.36
N GLY A 56 -12.05 -8.02 5.56
CA GLY A 56 -12.78 -7.83 6.82
C GLY A 56 -11.92 -7.27 7.97
N ASP A 57 -10.75 -6.68 7.68
CA ASP A 57 -9.87 -6.00 8.65
C ASP A 57 -9.90 -4.46 8.46
N PRO A 58 -10.99 -3.79 8.87
CA PRO A 58 -11.09 -2.33 8.77
C PRO A 58 -10.10 -1.61 9.70
N ALA A 59 -9.69 -2.24 10.81
CA ALA A 59 -8.73 -1.66 11.75
C ALA A 59 -7.34 -1.54 11.13
N GLY A 60 -6.87 -2.61 10.49
CA GLY A 60 -5.64 -2.60 9.72
C GLY A 60 -5.72 -1.68 8.51
N ALA A 61 -6.87 -1.63 7.81
CA ALA A 61 -7.06 -0.69 6.71
C ALA A 61 -6.86 0.77 7.15
N ARG A 62 -7.47 1.18 8.27
CA ARG A 62 -7.29 2.52 8.86
C ARG A 62 -5.84 2.82 9.23
N ARG A 63 -5.07 1.82 9.67
CA ARG A 63 -3.63 1.99 9.95
C ARG A 63 -2.86 2.36 8.69
N HIS A 64 -3.07 1.63 7.59
CA HIS A 64 -2.38 1.90 6.34
C HIS A 64 -2.82 3.24 5.71
N LEU A 65 -4.11 3.59 5.78
CA LEU A 65 -4.57 4.91 5.33
C LEU A 65 -3.91 6.06 6.10
N ARG A 66 -3.74 5.93 7.42
CA ARG A 66 -3.04 6.95 8.22
C ARG A 66 -1.59 7.13 7.80
N ALA A 67 -0.87 6.04 7.51
CA ALA A 67 0.49 6.11 6.99
C ALA A 67 0.55 6.84 5.64
N ALA A 68 -0.35 6.49 4.70
CA ALA A 68 -0.41 7.16 3.40
C ALA A 68 -0.72 8.66 3.53
N MET A 69 -1.69 9.04 4.38
CA MET A 69 -2.05 10.44 4.62
C MET A 69 -0.89 11.25 5.19
N GLY A 70 -0.09 10.67 6.10
CA GLY A 70 1.08 11.35 6.66
C GLY A 70 2.05 11.79 5.57
N VAL A 71 2.34 10.89 4.63
CA VAL A 71 3.24 11.20 3.50
C VAL A 71 2.62 12.22 2.56
N PHE A 72 1.34 12.09 2.20
CA PHE A 72 0.71 13.05 1.29
C PHE A 72 0.64 14.46 1.89
N ARG A 73 0.44 14.60 3.20
CA ARG A 73 0.50 15.90 3.88
C ARG A 73 1.89 16.50 3.80
N GLU A 74 2.93 15.74 4.17
CA GLU A 74 4.30 16.23 4.07
C GLU A 74 4.73 16.63 2.65
N LEU A 75 4.20 15.95 1.62
CA LEU A 75 4.47 16.30 0.23
C LEU A 75 3.69 17.56 -0.20
N HIS A 76 2.48 17.78 0.32
CA HIS A 76 1.69 18.96 0.03
C HIS A 76 2.23 20.20 0.74
N ASP A 77 2.70 20.05 1.98
CA ASP A 77 3.30 21.12 2.79
C ASP A 77 4.68 21.59 2.25
N ARG A 78 5.30 20.81 1.35
CA ARG A 78 6.57 21.13 0.70
C ARG A 78 6.40 21.76 -0.70
N ARG A 79 5.18 22.05 -1.13
CA ARG A 79 4.87 22.66 -2.43
C ARG A 79 4.60 24.14 -2.28
#